data_AF-A0A4R3E8Q9-F1
#
_entry.id   AF-A0A4R3E8Q9-F1
#
_cell.length_a   1.000
_cell.length_b   1.000
_cell.length_c   1.000
_cell.angle_alpha   90.00
_cell.angle_beta   90.00
_cell.angle_gamma   90.00
#
_symmetry.space_group_name_H-M   'P 1'
#
loop_
_entity.id
_entity.type
_entity.pdbx_description
1 polymer ?
#
loop_
_entity_poly.entity_id
_entity_poly.type
_entity_poly.pdbx_seq_one_letter_code
_entity_poly.pdbx_strand_id
1 'polypeptide(L)'
;MVKSIIKVGHLIGIILGLGAATVLDLIVVRFLLAGKVRSEHVVLIEFMTKIVTGGLVILWISGLSYLFHYVMFDPSKLANQKVWAKIAIVVVLTINGYFIHSSVVPLIKRQVGRALFAGLPRRECALMLAFGTISATSWYVPLILGAMPHFNFVVPASGLLGAYAILLLLAIASTQGIVHAIKRNEASPDRQVSYDVLTRRIPATVVHVKFDAFGPAATTMRRAPQLRRAG
;
A
#
# COMPACT_ATOMS: atom_id res chain seq x y z
N MET A 1 0.10 -11.35 -36.67
CA MET A 1 -0.53 -12.09 -35.54
C MET A 1 0.30 -12.01 -34.26
N VAL A 2 1.58 -12.41 -34.26
CA VAL A 2 2.47 -12.42 -33.07
C VAL A 2 2.51 -11.09 -32.31
N LYS A 3 2.76 -9.96 -32.98
CA LYS A 3 2.80 -8.63 -32.35
C LYS A 3 1.50 -8.26 -31.63
N SER A 4 0.35 -8.68 -32.15
CA SER A 4 -0.96 -8.43 -31.52
C SER A 4 -1.11 -9.23 -30.23
N ILE A 5 -0.64 -10.49 -30.21
CA ILE A 5 -0.65 -11.33 -29.01
C ILE A 5 0.23 -10.72 -27.91
N ILE A 6 1.44 -10.28 -28.27
CA ILE A 6 2.34 -9.58 -27.31
C ILE A 6 1.65 -8.32 -26.77
N LYS A 7 0.99 -7.53 -27.64
CA LYS A 7 0.26 -6.33 -27.22
C LYS A 7 -0.85 -6.64 -26.23
N VAL A 8 -1.68 -7.64 -26.51
CA VAL A 8 -2.79 -8.04 -25.61
C VAL A 8 -2.23 -8.53 -24.29
N GLY A 9 -1.24 -9.42 -24.30
CA GLY A 9 -0.58 -9.90 -23.07
C GLY A 9 0.01 -8.76 -22.24
N HIS A 10 0.68 -7.82 -22.89
CA HIS A 10 1.24 -6.63 -22.22
C HIS A 10 0.15 -5.76 -21.58
N LEU A 11 -0.97 -5.52 -22.28
CA LEU A 11 -2.10 -4.77 -21.74
C LEU A 11 -2.75 -5.48 -20.55
N ILE A 12 -2.88 -6.81 -20.60
CA ILE A 12 -3.36 -7.60 -19.46
C ILE A 12 -2.42 -7.43 -18.25
N GLY A 13 -1.10 -7.50 -18.47
CA GLY A 13 -0.11 -7.25 -17.42
C GLY A 13 -0.26 -5.87 -16.78
N ILE A 14 -0.47 -4.83 -17.59
CA ILE A 14 -0.75 -3.46 -17.10
C ILE A 14 -2.06 -3.42 -16.31
N ILE A 15 -3.16 -3.95 -16.85
CA ILE A 15 -4.48 -3.88 -16.21
C ILE A 15 -4.46 -4.59 -14.84
N LEU A 16 -3.89 -5.79 -14.77
CA LEU A 16 -3.78 -6.54 -13.52
C LEU A 16 -2.83 -5.84 -12.54
N GLY A 17 -1.64 -5.47 -13.01
CA GLY A 17 -0.59 -4.88 -12.19
C GLY A 17 -0.97 -3.51 -11.63
N LEU A 18 -1.22 -2.55 -12.53
CA LEU A 18 -1.59 -1.18 -12.15
C LEU A 18 -2.94 -1.16 -11.44
N GLY A 19 -3.96 -1.90 -11.93
CA GLY A 19 -5.28 -1.90 -11.32
C GLY A 19 -5.27 -2.39 -9.87
N ALA A 20 -4.59 -3.51 -9.60
CA ALA A 20 -4.45 -4.01 -8.23
C ALA A 20 -3.60 -3.07 -7.36
N ALA A 21 -2.54 -2.46 -7.91
CA ALA A 21 -1.73 -1.47 -7.20
C ALA A 21 -2.56 -0.23 -6.81
N THR A 22 -3.38 0.30 -7.71
CA THR A 22 -4.28 1.42 -7.42
C THR A 22 -5.26 1.07 -6.31
N VAL A 23 -5.82 -0.15 -6.30
CA VAL A 23 -6.71 -0.60 -5.22
C VAL A 23 -5.97 -0.64 -3.87
N LEU A 24 -4.73 -1.15 -3.84
CA LEU A 24 -3.89 -1.13 -2.64
C LEU A 24 -3.65 0.31 -2.14
N ASP A 25 -3.31 1.22 -3.04
CA ASP A 25 -3.07 2.64 -2.70
C ASP A 25 -4.34 3.28 -2.10
N LEU A 26 -5.51 3.02 -2.69
CA LEU A 26 -6.79 3.51 -2.17
C LEU A 26 -7.13 2.94 -0.79
N ILE A 27 -6.79 1.67 -0.51
CA ILE A 27 -6.95 1.07 0.81
C ILE A 27 -6.04 1.77 1.84
N VAL A 28 -4.78 2.06 1.48
CA VAL A 28 -3.86 2.80 2.36
C VAL A 28 -4.39 4.21 2.63
N VAL A 29 -4.86 4.93 1.62
CA VAL A 29 -5.49 6.25 1.79
C VAL A 29 -6.72 6.17 2.69
N ARG A 30 -7.57 5.14 2.52
CA ARG A 30 -8.72 4.88 3.39
C ARG A 30 -8.30 4.72 4.85
N PHE A 31 -7.20 4.02 5.12
CA PHE A 31 -6.68 3.88 6.49
C PHE A 31 -6.16 5.19 7.07
N LEU A 32 -5.55 6.05 6.25
CA LEU A 32 -5.12 7.38 6.67
C LEU A 32 -6.31 8.27 7.04
N LEU A 33 -7.42 8.17 6.30
CA LEU A 33 -8.59 9.03 6.51
C LEU A 33 -9.55 8.53 7.59
N ALA A 34 -9.71 7.21 7.75
CA ALA A 34 -10.69 6.63 8.68
C ALA A 34 -10.13 5.71 9.76
N GLY A 35 -8.80 5.64 9.86
CA GLY A 35 -8.11 5.46 11.14
C GLY A 35 -8.12 4.06 11.75
N LYS A 36 -8.58 2.99 11.09
CA LYS A 36 -8.40 1.61 11.60
C LYS A 36 -8.10 0.62 10.50
N VAL A 37 -7.05 -0.18 10.70
CA VAL A 37 -6.73 -1.35 9.86
C VAL A 37 -7.52 -2.54 10.39
N ARG A 38 -8.29 -3.20 9.50
CA ARG A 38 -9.05 -4.41 9.83
C ARG A 38 -8.41 -5.65 9.21
N SER A 39 -8.65 -6.81 9.82
CA SER A 39 -8.17 -8.12 9.36
C SER A 39 -8.56 -8.41 7.90
N GLU A 40 -9.79 -8.08 7.51
CA GLU A 40 -10.31 -8.34 6.16
C GLU A 40 -9.51 -7.56 5.11
N HIS A 41 -9.04 -6.36 5.46
CA HIS A 41 -8.23 -5.56 4.55
C HIS A 41 -6.82 -6.08 4.39
N VAL A 42 -6.24 -6.71 5.42
CA VAL A 42 -4.92 -7.34 5.31
C VAL A 42 -4.97 -8.52 4.34
N VAL A 43 -6.01 -9.35 4.43
CA VAL A 43 -6.25 -10.46 3.48
C VAL A 43 -6.38 -9.92 2.05
N LEU A 44 -7.15 -8.84 1.87
CA LEU A 44 -7.28 -8.17 0.58
C LEU A 44 -5.94 -7.62 0.07
N ILE A 45 -5.13 -7.01 0.94
CA ILE A 45 -3.81 -6.50 0.58
C ILE A 45 -2.91 -7.63 0.10
N GLU A 46 -2.85 -8.76 0.80
CA GLU A 46 -2.05 -9.90 0.37
C GLU A 46 -2.48 -10.43 -0.99
N PHE A 47 -3.80 -10.59 -1.19
CA PHE A 47 -4.34 -11.06 -2.46
C PHE A 47 -4.02 -10.09 -3.61
N MET A 48 -4.25 -8.79 -3.40
CA MET A 48 -3.95 -7.78 -4.41
C MET A 48 -2.45 -7.70 -4.70
N THR A 49 -1.58 -7.83 -3.70
CA THR A 49 -0.13 -7.82 -3.94
C THR A 49 0.33 -9.04 -4.77
N LYS A 50 -0.32 -10.20 -4.63
CA LYS A 50 -0.11 -11.36 -5.54
C LYS A 50 -0.56 -11.05 -6.97
N ILE A 51 -1.70 -10.37 -7.15
CA ILE A 51 -2.15 -9.91 -8.48
C ILE A 51 -1.16 -8.92 -9.08
N VAL A 52 -0.66 -7.96 -8.31
CA VAL A 52 0.37 -7.01 -8.74
C VAL A 52 1.61 -7.76 -9.24
N THR A 53 2.07 -8.74 -8.47
CA THR A 53 3.23 -9.58 -8.84
C THR A 53 2.97 -10.36 -10.13
N GLY A 54 1.81 -11.00 -10.27
CA GLY A 54 1.43 -11.71 -11.49
C GLY A 54 1.36 -10.78 -12.71
N GLY A 55 0.76 -9.61 -12.55
CA GLY A 55 0.72 -8.57 -13.59
C GLY A 55 2.12 -8.10 -14.01
N LEU A 56 3.02 -7.90 -13.04
CA LEU A 56 4.41 -7.50 -13.28
C LEU A 56 5.21 -8.60 -14.01
N VAL A 57 5.00 -9.88 -13.68
CA VAL A 57 5.59 -11.02 -14.40
C VAL A 57 5.13 -11.03 -15.86
N ILE A 58 3.82 -10.88 -16.10
CA ILE A 58 3.27 -10.79 -17.47
C ILE A 58 3.86 -9.58 -18.20
N LEU A 59 4.01 -8.44 -17.53
CA LEU A 59 4.59 -7.22 -18.08
C LEU A 59 6.04 -7.43 -18.52
N TRP A 60 6.85 -8.11 -17.71
CA TRP A 60 8.24 -8.45 -18.04
C TRP A 60 8.32 -9.42 -19.22
N ILE A 61 7.57 -10.53 -19.19
CA ILE A 61 7.59 -11.53 -20.27
C ILE A 61 7.19 -10.89 -21.61
N SER A 62 6.10 -10.12 -21.61
CA SER A 62 5.62 -9.42 -22.81
C SER A 62 6.54 -8.27 -23.24
N GLY A 63 7.15 -7.54 -22.31
CA GLY A 63 8.12 -6.48 -22.60
C GLY A 63 9.40 -7.01 -23.24
N LEU A 64 9.95 -8.11 -22.71
CA LEU A 64 11.10 -8.79 -23.30
C LEU A 64 10.75 -9.38 -24.68
N SER A 65 9.53 -9.91 -24.83
CA SER A 65 9.04 -10.37 -26.14
C SER A 65 8.99 -9.24 -27.18
N TYR A 66 8.63 -8.01 -26.77
CA TYR A 66 8.71 -6.83 -27.64
C TYR A 66 10.15 -6.52 -28.04
N LEU A 67 11.10 -6.57 -27.12
CA LEU A 67 12.52 -6.34 -27.42
C LEU A 67 13.07 -7.37 -28.41
N PHE A 68 12.78 -8.66 -28.16
CA PHE A 68 13.17 -9.73 -29.07
C PHE A 68 12.56 -9.53 -30.46
N HIS A 69 11.28 -9.15 -30.53
CA HIS A 69 10.63 -8.85 -31.79
C HIS A 69 11.27 -7.65 -32.52
N TYR A 70 11.71 -6.61 -31.80
CA TYR A 70 12.40 -5.48 -32.39
C TYR A 70 13.79 -5.87 -32.93
N VAL A 71 14.56 -6.67 -32.21
CA VAL A 71 15.87 -7.17 -32.70
C VAL A 71 15.71 -7.93 -34.02
N MET A 72 14.69 -8.78 -34.14
CA MET A 72 14.53 -9.67 -35.29
C MET A 72 13.86 -9.01 -36.50
N PHE A 73 12.91 -8.10 -36.28
CA PHE A 73 12.02 -7.62 -37.35
C PHE A 73 11.99 -6.10 -37.52
N ASP A 74 12.42 -5.32 -36.52
CA ASP A 74 12.42 -3.86 -36.62
C ASP A 74 13.48 -3.22 -35.70
N PRO A 75 14.78 -3.37 -36.03
CA PRO A 75 15.87 -2.91 -35.16
C PRO A 75 15.86 -1.39 -34.94
N SER A 76 15.29 -0.64 -35.88
CA SER A 76 15.14 0.81 -35.80
C SER A 76 14.42 1.24 -34.52
N LYS A 77 13.48 0.42 -34.01
CA LYS A 77 12.76 0.71 -32.77
C LYS A 77 13.61 0.64 -31.51
N LEU A 78 14.74 -0.05 -31.53
CA LEU A 78 15.67 -0.08 -30.39
C LEU A 78 16.42 1.25 -30.23
N ALA A 79 16.54 2.04 -31.30
CA ALA A 79 17.07 3.40 -31.22
C ALA A 79 16.10 4.37 -30.51
N ASN A 80 14.82 4.00 -30.36
CA ASN A 80 13.85 4.81 -29.65
C ASN A 80 14.14 4.79 -28.13
N GLN A 81 14.77 5.85 -27.67
CA GLN A 81 15.19 6.07 -26.28
C GLN A 81 14.05 5.92 -25.25
N LYS A 82 12.81 6.16 -25.69
CA LYS A 82 11.61 5.93 -24.90
C LYS A 82 11.41 4.48 -24.45
N VAL A 83 11.85 3.50 -25.24
CA VAL A 83 11.77 2.08 -24.88
C VAL A 83 12.66 1.81 -23.67
N TRP A 84 13.88 2.31 -23.69
CA TRP A 84 14.85 2.17 -22.60
C TRP A 84 14.40 2.89 -21.32
N ALA A 85 13.82 4.08 -21.44
CA ALA A 85 13.25 4.78 -20.30
C ALA A 85 12.14 3.97 -19.61
N LYS A 86 11.25 3.32 -20.37
CA LYS A 86 10.21 2.45 -19.80
C LYS A 86 10.80 1.25 -19.06
N ILE A 87 11.81 0.59 -19.65
CA ILE A 87 12.46 -0.57 -19.02
C ILE A 87 13.10 -0.15 -17.71
N ALA A 88 13.84 0.96 -17.69
CA ALA A 88 14.46 1.48 -16.47
C ALA A 88 13.43 1.76 -15.37
N ILE A 89 12.28 2.35 -15.70
CA ILE A 89 11.21 2.58 -14.72
C ILE A 89 10.59 1.26 -14.25
N VAL A 90 10.40 0.28 -15.12
CA VAL A 90 9.89 -1.06 -14.73
C VAL A 90 10.89 -1.79 -13.83
N VAL A 91 12.20 -1.60 -14.00
CA VAL A 91 13.22 -2.10 -13.06
C VAL A 91 13.07 -1.45 -11.69
N VAL A 92 12.93 -0.13 -11.62
CA VAL A 92 12.68 0.59 -10.35
C VAL A 92 11.40 0.07 -9.69
N LEU A 93 10.33 -0.11 -10.47
CA LEU A 93 9.06 -0.67 -10.00
C LEU A 93 9.24 -2.09 -9.42
N THR A 94 10.05 -2.93 -10.07
CA THR A 94 10.30 -4.31 -9.64
C THR A 94 11.07 -4.35 -8.32
N ILE A 95 12.12 -3.54 -8.20
CA ILE A 95 12.90 -3.40 -6.95
C ILE A 95 11.99 -2.87 -5.84
N ASN A 96 11.17 -1.86 -6.13
CA ASN A 96 10.22 -1.31 -5.17
C ASN A 96 9.17 -2.34 -4.71
N GLY A 97 8.65 -3.15 -5.64
CA GLY A 97 7.70 -4.21 -5.35
C GLY A 97 8.24 -5.23 -4.36
N TYR A 98 9.52 -5.60 -4.48
CA TYR A 98 10.21 -6.45 -3.51
C TYR A 98 10.19 -5.82 -2.10
N PHE A 99 10.56 -4.54 -1.97
CA PHE A 99 10.55 -3.84 -0.68
C PHE A 99 9.15 -3.66 -0.09
N ILE A 100 8.12 -3.48 -0.92
CA ILE A 100 6.73 -3.47 -0.45
C ILE A 100 6.37 -4.81 0.20
N HIS A 101 6.69 -5.92 -0.46
CA HIS A 101 6.43 -7.25 0.06
C HIS A 101 7.21 -7.56 1.34
N SER A 102 8.50 -7.23 1.39
CA SER A 102 9.38 -7.58 2.52
C SER A 102 9.20 -6.65 3.73
N SER A 103 8.84 -5.39 3.50
CA SER A 103 8.88 -4.35 4.53
C SER A 103 7.51 -3.73 4.80
N VAL A 104 6.80 -3.26 3.77
CA VAL A 104 5.54 -2.51 3.96
C VAL A 104 4.40 -3.44 4.37
N VAL A 105 4.23 -4.58 3.70
CA VAL A 105 3.14 -5.52 4.02
C VAL A 105 3.23 -6.04 5.46
N PRO A 106 4.40 -6.48 5.98
CA PRO A 106 4.54 -6.84 7.38
C PRO A 106 4.24 -5.71 8.37
N LEU A 107 4.59 -4.45 8.03
CA LEU A 107 4.25 -3.29 8.86
C LEU A 107 2.75 -3.07 8.94
N ILE A 108 2.01 -3.18 7.82
CA ILE A 108 0.55 -3.08 7.81
C ILE A 108 -0.09 -4.17 8.66
N LYS A 109 0.42 -5.41 8.60
CA LYS A 109 -0.06 -6.53 9.43
C LYS A 109 0.07 -6.26 10.93
N ARG A 110 1.17 -5.61 11.35
CA ARG A 110 1.37 -5.24 12.77
C ARG A 110 0.37 -4.21 13.27
N GLN A 111 -0.35 -3.53 12.37
CA GLN A 111 -1.29 -2.46 12.69
C GLN A 111 -2.76 -2.91 12.73
N VAL A 112 -3.04 -4.22 12.59
CA VAL A 112 -4.42 -4.73 12.71
C VAL A 112 -5.04 -4.32 14.05
N GLY A 113 -6.24 -3.73 13.99
CA GLY A 113 -6.95 -3.21 15.15
C GLY A 113 -6.55 -1.80 15.58
N ARG A 114 -5.54 -1.19 14.93
CA ARG A 114 -5.01 0.15 15.25
C ARG A 114 -5.07 1.07 14.02
N ALA A 115 -4.85 2.36 14.24
CA ALA A 115 -4.63 3.29 13.14
C ALA A 115 -3.29 2.99 12.45
N LEU A 116 -3.20 3.20 11.13
CA LEU A 116 -2.05 2.79 10.33
C LEU A 116 -0.70 3.26 10.88
N PHE A 117 -0.65 4.45 11.49
CA PHE A 117 0.58 5.06 12.00
C PHE A 117 0.67 5.08 13.53
N ALA A 118 -0.29 4.47 14.23
CA ALA A 118 -0.33 4.49 15.69
C ALA A 118 0.87 3.72 16.28
N GLY A 119 1.64 4.41 17.13
CA GLY A 119 2.82 3.82 17.78
C GLY A 119 3.99 3.51 16.84
N LEU A 120 3.89 3.80 15.54
CA LEU A 120 5.00 3.65 14.61
C LEU A 120 5.96 4.83 14.69
N PRO A 121 7.28 4.59 14.62
CA PRO A 121 8.26 5.66 14.50
C PRO A 121 8.07 6.39 13.17
N ARG A 122 8.36 7.69 13.15
CA ARG A 122 8.23 8.53 11.95
C ARG A 122 8.89 7.93 10.71
N ARG A 123 10.03 7.24 10.88
CA ARG A 123 10.77 6.58 9.80
C ARG A 123 9.97 5.47 9.13
N GLU A 124 9.23 4.66 9.89
CA GLU A 124 8.42 3.58 9.32
C GLU A 124 7.22 4.13 8.56
N CYS A 125 6.53 5.15 9.10
CA CYS A 125 5.46 5.84 8.38
C CYS A 125 5.96 6.48 7.07
N ALA A 126 7.12 7.13 7.13
CA ALA A 126 7.80 7.74 5.99
C ALA A 126 8.13 6.71 4.90
N LEU A 127 8.69 5.57 5.27
CA LEU A 127 9.04 4.48 4.35
C LEU A 127 7.79 3.88 3.71
N MET A 128 6.72 3.63 4.48
CA MET A 128 5.46 3.09 3.95
C MET A 128 4.88 3.99 2.86
N LEU A 129 4.80 5.31 3.09
CA LEU A 129 4.29 6.24 2.07
C LEU A 129 5.26 6.42 0.91
N ALA A 130 6.57 6.42 1.15
CA ALA A 130 7.56 6.52 0.08
C ALA A 130 7.46 5.35 -0.90
N PHE A 131 7.43 4.11 -0.40
CA PHE A 131 7.32 2.92 -1.26
C PHE A 131 5.98 2.86 -2.01
N GLY A 132 4.87 3.25 -1.36
CA GLY A 132 3.58 3.40 -2.05
C GLY A 132 3.63 4.45 -3.17
N THR A 133 4.25 5.60 -2.89
CA THR A 133 4.42 6.68 -3.88
C THR A 133 5.28 6.24 -5.06
N ILE A 134 6.42 5.59 -4.80
CA ILE A 134 7.28 5.03 -5.85
C ILE A 134 6.51 4.04 -6.71
N SER A 135 5.69 3.18 -6.09
CA SER A 135 4.84 2.23 -6.82
C SER A 135 3.87 2.94 -7.75
N ALA A 136 3.07 3.87 -7.23
CA ALA A 136 2.07 4.61 -8.00
C ALA A 136 2.73 5.34 -9.18
N THR A 137 3.76 6.16 -8.93
CA THR A 137 4.46 6.90 -9.99
C THR A 137 5.06 5.97 -11.04
N SER A 138 5.66 4.85 -10.64
CA SER A 138 6.36 3.93 -11.55
C SER A 138 5.41 3.03 -12.35
N TRP A 139 4.14 2.91 -11.96
CA TRP A 139 3.11 2.31 -12.81
C TRP A 139 2.52 3.31 -13.82
N TYR A 140 2.17 4.52 -13.37
CA TYR A 140 1.49 5.49 -14.23
C TYR A 140 2.41 6.14 -15.27
N VAL A 141 3.67 6.43 -14.94
CA VAL A 141 4.58 7.11 -15.88
C VAL A 141 4.83 6.28 -17.15
N PRO A 142 5.22 4.98 -17.09
CA PRO A 142 5.39 4.17 -18.29
C PRO A 142 4.12 3.98 -19.10
N LEU A 143 2.95 3.95 -18.44
CA LEU A 143 1.64 3.92 -19.09
C LEU A 143 1.40 5.18 -19.92
N ILE A 144 1.58 6.36 -19.31
CA ILE A 144 1.43 7.67 -19.98
C ILE A 144 2.43 7.79 -21.13
N LEU A 145 3.69 7.43 -20.91
CA LEU A 145 4.68 7.35 -21.99
C LEU A 145 4.20 6.38 -23.08
N GLY A 146 3.62 5.24 -22.72
CA GLY A 146 2.94 4.31 -23.63
C GLY A 146 1.95 4.98 -24.57
N ALA A 147 1.11 5.85 -24.03
CA ALA A 147 0.03 6.52 -24.73
C ALA A 147 0.44 7.75 -25.56
N MET A 148 1.72 8.20 -25.50
CA MET A 148 2.16 9.44 -26.17
C MET A 148 3.11 9.18 -27.36
N PRO A 149 2.62 9.05 -28.60
CA PRO A 149 3.47 8.84 -29.78
C PRO A 149 4.45 9.97 -30.07
N HIS A 150 4.11 11.21 -29.70
CA HIS A 150 4.90 12.42 -29.97
C HIS A 150 6.33 12.39 -29.40
N PHE A 151 6.61 11.55 -28.39
CA PHE A 151 7.95 11.42 -27.83
C PHE A 151 8.82 10.35 -28.52
N ASN A 152 8.28 9.60 -29.48
CA ASN A 152 9.04 8.57 -30.17
C ASN A 152 10.17 9.22 -30.98
N PHE A 153 11.41 8.80 -30.75
CA PHE A 153 12.62 9.31 -31.44
C PHE A 153 12.97 10.78 -31.23
N VAL A 154 12.17 11.54 -30.47
CA VAL A 154 12.41 12.98 -30.23
C VAL A 154 13.13 13.22 -28.91
N VAL A 155 12.68 12.55 -27.84
CA VAL A 155 13.15 12.85 -26.48
C VAL A 155 14.18 11.80 -26.04
N PRO A 156 15.38 12.21 -25.57
CA PRO A 156 16.38 11.28 -25.06
C PRO A 156 15.91 10.61 -23.76
N ALA A 157 16.44 9.40 -23.50
CA ALA A 157 16.05 8.60 -22.34
C ALA A 157 16.37 9.32 -21.03
N SER A 158 17.52 10.02 -20.98
CA SER A 158 17.93 10.85 -19.85
C SER A 158 16.92 11.96 -19.52
N GLY A 159 16.33 12.61 -20.53
CA GLY A 159 15.30 13.62 -20.33
C GLY A 159 14.02 13.02 -19.73
N LEU A 160 13.57 11.87 -20.23
CA LEU A 160 12.41 11.17 -19.71
C LEU A 160 12.64 10.66 -18.27
N LEU A 161 13.82 10.11 -17.99
CA LEU A 161 14.19 9.63 -16.66
C LEU A 161 14.41 10.79 -15.68
N GLY A 162 14.95 11.92 -16.14
CA GLY A 162 15.07 13.14 -15.35
C GLY A 162 13.70 13.70 -14.96
N ALA A 163 12.76 13.77 -15.91
CA ALA A 163 11.39 14.17 -15.62
C ALA A 163 10.70 13.21 -14.64
N TYR A 164 10.87 11.90 -14.84
CA TYR A 164 10.41 10.88 -13.90
C TYR A 164 11.01 11.06 -12.50
N ALA A 165 12.32 11.29 -12.39
CA ALA A 165 13.00 11.48 -11.11
C ALA A 165 12.51 12.75 -10.40
N ILE A 166 12.34 13.86 -11.11
CA ILE A 166 11.78 15.11 -10.54
C ILE A 166 10.35 14.86 -10.03
N LEU A 167 9.49 14.26 -10.84
CA LEU A 167 8.12 13.93 -10.45
C LEU A 167 8.10 13.04 -9.20
N LEU A 168 8.95 12.03 -9.18
CA LEU A 168 9.07 11.10 -8.06
C LEU A 168 9.55 11.81 -6.79
N LEU A 169 10.58 12.65 -6.88
CA LEU A 169 11.09 13.43 -5.75
C LEU A 169 10.04 14.39 -5.19
N LEU A 170 9.27 15.06 -6.05
CA LEU A 170 8.17 15.94 -5.63
C LEU A 170 7.06 15.15 -4.93
N ALA A 171 6.69 13.99 -5.46
CA ALA A 171 5.68 13.12 -4.86
C ALA A 171 6.14 12.52 -3.52
N ILE A 172 7.42 12.16 -3.40
CA ILE A 172 7.99 11.72 -2.13
C ILE A 172 8.01 12.89 -1.14
N ALA A 173 8.48 14.07 -1.55
CA ALA A 173 8.53 15.24 -0.69
C ALA A 173 7.14 15.61 -0.14
N SER A 174 6.09 15.53 -0.97
CA SER A 174 4.71 15.79 -0.54
C SER A 174 4.25 14.79 0.52
N THR A 175 4.48 13.49 0.32
CA THR A 175 4.13 12.46 1.30
C THR A 175 4.96 12.55 2.58
N GLN A 176 6.23 12.94 2.50
CA GLN A 176 7.05 13.21 3.69
C GLN A 176 6.54 14.42 4.48
N GLY A 177 6.05 15.46 3.78
CA GLY A 177 5.36 16.60 4.39
C GLY A 177 4.11 16.16 5.16
N ILE A 178 3.31 15.26 4.59
CA ILE A 178 2.13 14.68 5.24
C ILE A 178 2.53 13.91 6.51
N VAL A 179 3.53 13.02 6.45
CA VAL A 179 4.00 12.29 7.64
C VAL A 179 4.48 13.26 8.73
N HIS A 180 5.23 14.30 8.33
CA HIS A 180 5.70 15.31 9.28
C HIS A 180 4.54 16.04 9.95
N ALA A 181 3.53 16.46 9.19
CA ALA A 181 2.34 17.14 9.72
C ALA A 181 1.54 16.23 10.68
N ILE A 182 1.32 14.97 10.32
CA ILE A 182 0.62 13.99 11.17
C ILE A 182 1.37 13.79 12.49
N LYS A 183 2.69 13.52 12.41
CA LYS A 183 3.50 13.25 13.61
C LYS A 183 3.72 14.49 14.48
N ARG A 184 3.77 15.68 13.89
CA ARG A 184 3.81 16.95 14.64
C ARG A 184 2.52 17.15 15.45
N ASN A 185 1.36 16.87 14.85
CA ASN A 185 0.07 17.02 15.53
C ASN A 185 -0.14 15.99 16.65
N GLU A 186 0.44 14.79 16.55
CA GLU A 186 0.46 13.80 17.64
C GLU A 186 1.31 14.27 18.84
N ALA A 187 2.38 15.04 18.60
CA ALA A 187 3.30 15.53 19.63
C ALA A 187 2.90 16.88 20.25
N SER A 188 1.82 17.52 19.79
CA SER A 188 1.38 18.82 20.32
C SER A 188 0.94 18.70 21.79
N PRO A 189 1.47 19.53 22.71
CA PRO A 189 1.21 19.46 24.15
C PRO A 189 -0.27 19.53 24.53
N ASP A 190 -1.08 20.24 23.75
CA ASP A 190 -2.49 20.52 24.04
C ASP A 190 -3.37 19.26 24.09
N ARG A 191 -3.06 18.26 23.25
CA ARG A 191 -3.74 16.96 23.29
C ARG A 191 -3.25 16.11 24.47
N GLN A 192 -1.97 16.19 24.82
CA GLN A 192 -1.39 15.42 25.92
C GLN A 192 -1.84 15.95 27.29
N VAL A 193 -1.93 17.28 27.44
CA VAL A 193 -2.53 17.96 28.61
C VAL A 193 -4.00 17.58 28.76
N SER A 194 -4.77 17.49 27.68
CA SER A 194 -6.17 17.07 27.75
C SER A 194 -6.34 15.62 28.26
N TYR A 195 -5.43 14.70 27.89
CA TYR A 195 -5.43 13.33 28.39
C TYR A 195 -4.97 13.26 29.86
N ASP A 196 -3.94 14.01 30.23
CA ASP A 196 -3.47 14.11 31.62
C ASP A 196 -4.54 14.75 32.53
N VAL A 197 -5.28 15.75 32.05
CA VAL A 197 -6.36 16.38 32.81
C VAL A 197 -7.56 15.43 32.97
N LEU A 198 -7.90 14.65 31.94
CA LEU A 198 -8.98 13.65 32.03
C LEU A 198 -8.62 12.49 32.96
N THR A 199 -7.40 11.96 32.87
CA THR A 199 -6.93 10.89 33.76
C THR A 199 -6.74 11.33 35.20
N ARG A 200 -6.33 12.57 35.46
CA ARG A 200 -6.24 13.15 36.82
C ARG A 200 -7.59 13.40 37.49
N ARG A 201 -8.67 13.57 36.70
CA ARG A 201 -10.04 13.80 37.23
C ARG A 201 -10.83 12.51 37.47
N ILE A 202 -10.32 11.36 37.06
CA ILE A 202 -10.94 10.06 37.36
C ILE A 202 -10.36 9.58 38.70
N PRO A 203 -11.15 9.55 39.79
CA PRO A 203 -10.67 8.98 41.05
C PRO A 203 -10.29 7.51 40.83
N ALA A 204 -9.16 7.10 41.41
CA ALA A 204 -8.58 5.75 41.29
C ALA A 204 -9.57 4.61 41.64
N THR A 205 -10.67 4.93 42.30
CA THR A 205 -11.77 4.02 42.65
C THR A 205 -12.55 3.48 41.44
N VAL A 206 -12.55 4.16 40.29
CA VAL A 206 -13.38 3.76 39.12
C VAL A 206 -12.66 2.82 38.14
N VAL A 207 -11.32 2.72 38.22
CA VAL A 207 -10.52 1.88 37.29
C VAL A 207 -10.64 0.37 37.60
N HIS A 208 -11.22 0.00 38.75
CA HIS A 208 -11.43 -1.39 39.14
C HIS A 208 -12.80 -2.00 38.76
N VAL A 209 -13.60 -1.33 37.91
CA VAL A 209 -14.89 -1.90 37.47
C VAL A 209 -14.69 -2.86 36.28
N LYS A 210 -14.34 -4.10 36.66
CA LYS A 210 -14.82 -5.39 36.12
C LYS A 210 -14.66 -5.69 34.62
N PHE A 211 -13.60 -6.45 34.31
CA PHE A 211 -13.42 -7.22 33.07
C PHE A 211 -13.87 -8.70 33.22
N ASP A 212 -14.92 -8.98 34.01
CA ASP A 212 -15.44 -10.35 34.26
C ASP A 212 -16.85 -10.57 33.71
N ALA A 213 -17.12 -10.13 32.47
CA ALA A 213 -18.44 -10.28 31.87
C ALA A 213 -18.40 -10.75 30.42
N PHE A 214 -17.53 -11.71 30.06
CA PHE A 214 -17.71 -12.50 28.84
C PHE A 214 -17.07 -13.91 28.96
N GLY A 215 -17.90 -14.91 29.27
CA GLY A 215 -17.67 -16.36 29.06
C GLY A 215 -17.96 -17.27 30.27
N PRO A 216 -18.36 -18.55 30.05
CA PRO A 216 -19.51 -19.03 29.30
C PRO A 216 -20.61 -19.59 30.24
N ALA A 217 -21.81 -19.76 29.67
CA ALA A 217 -22.96 -20.38 30.33
C ALA A 217 -22.64 -21.80 30.83
N ALA A 218 -22.96 -22.07 32.10
CA ALA A 218 -23.05 -23.42 32.65
C ALA A 218 -24.29 -23.53 33.54
N THR A 219 -25.31 -24.14 32.95
CA THR A 219 -26.51 -24.71 33.55
C THR A 219 -26.16 -25.64 34.72
N THR A 220 -26.69 -25.43 35.93
CA THR A 220 -27.01 -26.56 36.83
C THR A 220 -28.01 -26.20 37.94
N MET A 221 -29.17 -26.86 37.85
CA MET A 221 -30.01 -27.43 38.92
C MET A 221 -30.41 -26.60 40.15
N ARG A 222 -31.67 -26.19 40.12
CA ARG A 222 -32.49 -25.74 41.25
C ARG A 222 -32.97 -26.96 42.07
N ARG A 223 -32.47 -27.11 43.31
CA ARG A 223 -33.14 -27.78 44.45
C ARG A 223 -33.27 -26.70 45.54
N ALA A 224 -34.33 -26.53 46.33
CA ALA A 224 -35.47 -27.34 46.71
C ALA A 224 -36.62 -26.40 47.17
N PRO A 225 -37.80 -26.94 47.54
CA PRO A 225 -38.41 -26.47 48.78
C PRO A 225 -38.83 -27.66 49.66
N GLN A 226 -38.19 -27.80 50.82
CA GLN A 226 -38.70 -28.65 51.90
C GLN A 226 -39.66 -27.81 52.75
N LEU A 227 -40.95 -28.07 52.57
CA LEU A 227 -42.03 -27.66 53.46
C LEU A 227 -42.08 -28.60 54.67
N ARG A 228 -41.97 -28.04 55.89
CA ARG A 228 -42.88 -28.26 57.04
C ARG A 228 -42.16 -28.00 58.37
N ARG A 229 -42.69 -27.03 59.12
CA ARG A 229 -42.81 -27.10 60.59
C ARG A 229 -44.22 -26.67 60.96
N ALA A 230 -45.01 -27.60 61.49
CA ALA A 230 -46.13 -27.39 62.40
C ALA A 230 -46.65 -28.77 62.83
N GLY A 231 -46.61 -29.04 64.14
CA GLY A 231 -47.05 -30.30 64.77
C GLY A 231 -45.89 -31.09 65.34
#